data_AF-A0A3A9DTN6-F1
#
_entry.id   AF-A0A3A9DTN6-F1
#
_cell.length_a   1.000
_cell.length_b   1.000
_cell.length_c   1.000
_cell.angle_alpha   90.00
_cell.angle_beta   90.00
_cell.angle_gamma   90.00
#
_symmetry.space_group_name_H-M   'P 1'
#
loop_
_entity.id
_entity.type
_entity.pdbx_description
1 polymer ?
#
loop_
_entity_poly.entity_id
_entity_poly.type
_entity_poly.pdbx_seq_one_letter_code
_entity_poly.pdbx_strand_id
1 'polypeptide(L)'
;MKSDIEIAQEAHMLPIEEIGGKLSIDKEGLELYGKYKAKITDSFLDKIKTNPSGKLVLVTAINPTPAGEGKTTTTIGLGQALEKLGKKAVVVLREPSLGPCFGIKGGAAGGGYAQVLPMEDLNLHFTGDFHGITSANNLLAALLDNHIQQGNELEIDTRKIVWKRCLDMNDRVLRNIVVGMGNPGDGFLREEHFTI
;
A
#
# COMPACT_ATOMS: atom_id res chain seq x y z
N MET A 1 -30.46 2.86 -4.35
CA MET A 1 -29.39 1.98 -3.85
C MET A 1 -28.44 2.88 -3.06
N LYS A 2 -28.01 2.47 -1.86
CA LYS A 2 -27.05 3.27 -1.09
C LYS A 2 -25.72 3.31 -1.84
N SER A 3 -25.02 4.43 -1.76
CA SER A 3 -23.64 4.57 -2.24
C SER A 3 -22.69 3.72 -1.41
N ASP A 4 -21.50 3.44 -1.95
CA ASP A 4 -20.49 2.63 -1.28
C ASP A 4 -20.08 3.22 0.08
N ILE A 5 -19.97 4.55 0.17
CA ILE A 5 -19.59 5.23 1.41
C ILE A 5 -20.69 5.20 2.46
N GLU A 6 -21.96 5.30 2.06
CA GLU A 6 -23.09 5.18 2.99
C GLU A 6 -23.16 3.77 3.59
N ILE A 7 -22.92 2.74 2.78
CA ILE A 7 -22.83 1.35 3.26
C ILE A 7 -21.68 1.19 4.25
N ALA A 8 -20.51 1.78 3.96
CA ALA A 8 -19.35 1.74 4.83
C ALA A 8 -19.59 2.43 6.18
N GLN A 9 -20.26 3.59 6.18
CA GLN A 9 -20.53 4.38 7.39
C GLN A 9 -21.57 3.73 8.31
N GLU A 10 -22.52 2.98 7.77
CA GLU A 10 -23.53 2.25 8.54
C GLU A 10 -23.02 0.90 9.09
N ALA A 11 -21.86 0.44 8.63
CA ALA A 11 -21.35 -0.86 9.01
C ALA A 11 -20.92 -0.90 10.48
N HIS A 12 -21.40 -1.90 11.21
CA HIS A 12 -20.94 -2.18 12.57
C HIS A 12 -19.60 -2.95 12.51
N MET A 13 -18.48 -2.22 12.59
CA MET A 13 -17.15 -2.81 12.62
C MET A 13 -16.87 -3.49 13.97
N LEU A 14 -16.29 -4.69 13.90
CA LEU A 14 -15.75 -5.36 15.09
C LEU A 14 -14.34 -4.81 15.38
N PRO A 15 -13.94 -4.68 16.66
CA PRO A 15 -12.56 -4.42 17.02
C PRO A 15 -11.61 -5.41 16.35
N ILE A 16 -10.45 -4.93 15.88
CA ILE A 16 -9.51 -5.77 15.12
C ILE A 16 -8.99 -6.96 15.92
N GLU A 17 -8.92 -6.84 17.24
CA GLU A 17 -8.57 -7.95 18.15
C GLU A 17 -9.58 -9.09 18.07
N GLU A 18 -10.88 -8.81 17.92
CA GLU A 18 -11.90 -9.84 17.77
C GLU A 18 -11.76 -10.57 16.42
N ILE A 19 -11.42 -9.83 15.36
CA ILE A 19 -11.11 -10.40 14.05
C ILE A 19 -9.85 -11.28 14.12
N GLY A 20 -8.80 -10.82 14.79
CA GLY A 20 -7.58 -11.60 15.05
C GLY A 20 -7.88 -12.89 15.82
N GLY A 21 -8.73 -12.81 16.84
CA GLY A 21 -9.17 -13.97 17.62
C GLY A 21 -9.87 -15.05 16.76
N LYS A 22 -10.71 -14.66 15.80
CA LYS A 22 -11.32 -15.60 14.83
C LYS A 22 -10.28 -16.36 13.99
N LEU A 23 -9.12 -15.73 13.77
CA LEU A 23 -7.98 -16.29 13.04
C LEU A 23 -6.92 -16.93 13.95
N SER A 24 -7.21 -17.05 15.26
CA SER A 24 -6.28 -17.60 16.24
C SER A 24 -4.99 -16.80 16.39
N ILE A 25 -5.07 -15.48 16.16
CA ILE A 25 -4.03 -14.51 16.49
C ILE A 25 -4.29 -14.02 17.91
N ASP A 26 -3.31 -14.18 18.79
CA ASP A 26 -3.35 -13.67 20.16
C ASP A 26 -3.13 -12.15 20.17
N LYS A 27 -3.55 -11.48 21.27
CA LYS A 27 -3.42 -10.03 21.40
C LYS A 27 -1.97 -9.55 21.27
N GLU A 28 -1.02 -10.33 21.78
CA GLU A 28 0.43 -10.06 21.65
C GLU A 28 0.94 -10.22 20.21
N GLY A 29 0.18 -10.92 19.36
CA GLY A 29 0.44 -11.04 17.93
C GLY A 29 0.00 -9.82 17.11
N LEU A 30 -0.61 -8.80 17.74
CA LEU A 30 -1.18 -7.63 17.09
C LEU A 30 -0.58 -6.33 17.61
N GLU A 31 -0.02 -5.54 16.69
CA GLU A 31 0.35 -4.13 16.92
C GLU A 31 -0.78 -3.23 16.44
N LEU A 32 -1.52 -2.63 17.37
CA LEU A 32 -2.75 -1.90 17.05
C LEU A 32 -2.49 -0.51 16.43
N TYR A 33 -3.22 -0.22 15.36
CA TYR A 33 -3.32 1.09 14.71
C TYR A 33 -4.74 1.63 14.87
N GLY A 34 -5.01 2.13 16.08
CA GLY A 34 -6.37 2.44 16.52
C GLY A 34 -7.17 1.15 16.81
N LYS A 35 -8.50 1.23 16.73
CA LYS A 35 -9.39 0.13 17.16
C LYS A 35 -9.62 -0.95 16.10
N TYR A 36 -9.47 -0.61 14.82
CA TYR A 36 -9.95 -1.41 13.70
C TYR A 36 -8.85 -1.84 12.71
N LYS A 37 -7.58 -1.58 13.04
CA LYS A 37 -6.43 -1.95 12.21
C LYS A 37 -5.30 -2.44 13.10
N ALA A 38 -4.50 -3.36 12.61
CA ALA A 38 -3.31 -3.84 13.29
C ALA A 38 -2.26 -4.35 12.29
N LYS A 39 -0.99 -4.25 12.66
CA LYS A 39 0.07 -5.06 12.06
C LYS A 39 0.19 -6.37 12.82
N ILE A 40 0.66 -7.41 12.14
CA ILE A 40 0.99 -8.70 12.76
C ILE A 40 2.45 -8.63 13.17
N THR A 41 2.75 -9.01 14.41
CA THR A 41 4.12 -8.96 14.94
C THR A 41 5.01 -10.03 14.32
N ASP A 42 6.31 -9.74 14.21
CA ASP A 42 7.30 -10.70 13.73
C ASP A 42 7.35 -11.97 14.59
N SER A 43 7.19 -11.83 15.91
CA SER A 43 7.16 -12.97 16.85
C SER A 43 6.00 -13.92 16.57
N PHE A 44 4.83 -13.40 16.20
CA PHE A 44 3.70 -14.23 15.79
C PHE A 44 3.95 -14.89 14.44
N LEU A 45 4.50 -14.15 13.47
CA LEU A 45 4.87 -14.71 12.16
C LEU A 45 5.85 -15.89 12.33
N ASP A 46 6.86 -15.74 13.17
CA ASP A 46 7.83 -16.79 13.49
C ASP A 46 7.17 -18.03 14.10
N LYS A 47 6.24 -17.83 15.06
CA LYS A 47 5.48 -18.91 15.72
C LYS A 47 4.69 -19.76 14.72
N ILE A 48 4.18 -19.17 13.64
CA ILE A 48 3.32 -19.87 12.66
C ILE A 48 4.06 -20.38 11.43
N LYS A 49 5.37 -20.13 11.28
CA LYS A 49 6.17 -20.52 10.09
C LYS A 49 6.09 -22.01 9.76
N THR A 50 5.92 -22.86 10.76
CA THR A 50 5.87 -24.33 10.60
C THR A 50 4.47 -24.88 10.38
N ASN A 51 3.43 -24.04 10.42
CA ASN A 51 2.06 -24.48 10.20
C ASN A 51 1.86 -24.95 8.74
N PRO A 52 1.02 -25.98 8.52
CA PRO A 52 0.69 -26.40 7.17
C PRO A 52 -0.03 -25.28 6.41
N SER A 53 0.33 -25.07 5.15
CA SER A 53 -0.32 -24.07 4.31
C SER A 53 -1.78 -24.45 4.02
N GLY A 54 -2.64 -23.43 3.99
CA GLY A 54 -4.02 -23.56 3.53
C GLY A 54 -4.14 -23.68 2.01
N LYS A 55 -5.37 -23.57 1.49
CA LYS A 55 -5.62 -23.48 0.05
C LYS A 55 -5.45 -22.04 -0.43
N LEU A 56 -4.75 -21.87 -1.55
CA LEU A 56 -4.60 -20.58 -2.22
C LEU A 56 -5.59 -20.50 -3.38
N VAL A 57 -6.43 -19.46 -3.39
CA VAL A 57 -7.37 -19.18 -4.48
C VAL A 57 -7.00 -17.83 -5.09
N LEU A 58 -6.65 -17.85 -6.38
CA LEU A 58 -6.33 -16.65 -7.14
C LEU A 58 -7.59 -16.17 -7.88
N VAL A 59 -7.98 -14.92 -7.64
CA VAL A 59 -9.04 -14.24 -8.40
C VAL A 59 -8.40 -13.38 -9.48
N THR A 60 -8.76 -13.66 -10.74
CA THR A 60 -8.31 -12.92 -11.92
C THR A 60 -9.52 -12.39 -12.71
N ALA A 61 -9.25 -11.56 -13.72
CA ALA A 61 -10.26 -11.03 -14.62
C ALA A 61 -9.75 -11.05 -16.07
N ILE A 62 -10.66 -10.85 -17.01
CA ILE A 62 -10.33 -10.57 -18.42
C ILE A 62 -9.63 -9.21 -18.54
N ASN A 63 -9.22 -8.85 -19.76
CA ASN A 63 -8.67 -7.52 -20.05
C ASN A 63 -9.63 -6.42 -19.57
N PRO A 64 -9.13 -5.40 -18.82
CA PRO A 64 -9.98 -4.34 -18.30
C PRO A 64 -10.68 -3.56 -19.41
N THR A 65 -11.94 -3.23 -19.17
CA THR A 65 -12.80 -2.42 -20.04
C THR A 65 -13.34 -1.23 -19.26
N PRO A 66 -13.79 -0.15 -19.94
CA PRO A 66 -14.42 0.99 -19.27
C PRO A 66 -15.66 0.65 -18.43
N ALA A 67 -16.29 -0.51 -18.67
CA ALA A 67 -17.45 -0.97 -17.91
C ALA A 67 -17.09 -1.44 -16.48
N GLY A 68 -15.84 -1.84 -16.24
CA GLY A 68 -15.36 -2.36 -14.96
C GLY A 68 -15.75 -3.82 -14.71
N GLU A 69 -14.79 -4.60 -14.20
CA GLU A 69 -14.94 -6.06 -14.07
C GLU A 69 -15.28 -6.51 -12.64
N GLY A 70 -15.23 -5.61 -11.65
CA GLY A 70 -15.59 -5.93 -10.27
C GLY A 70 -14.66 -6.92 -9.56
N LYS A 71 -13.42 -7.11 -10.02
CA LYS A 71 -12.47 -8.11 -9.49
C LYS A 71 -12.31 -8.05 -7.96
N THR A 72 -12.08 -6.87 -7.40
CA THR A 72 -11.89 -6.70 -5.94
C THR A 72 -13.16 -7.03 -5.17
N THR A 73 -14.33 -6.61 -5.68
CA THR A 73 -15.64 -6.95 -5.13
C THR A 73 -15.87 -8.45 -5.10
N THR A 74 -15.50 -9.17 -6.18
CA THR A 74 -15.58 -10.63 -6.24
C THR A 74 -14.63 -11.29 -5.23
N THR A 75 -13.40 -10.80 -5.07
CA THR A 75 -12.45 -11.33 -4.07
C THR A 75 -13.02 -11.23 -2.66
N ILE A 76 -13.56 -10.07 -2.29
CA ILE A 76 -14.13 -9.84 -0.95
C ILE A 76 -15.39 -10.68 -0.75
N GLY A 77 -16.30 -10.66 -1.74
CA GLY A 77 -17.54 -11.44 -1.69
C GLY A 77 -17.30 -12.95 -1.60
N LEU A 78 -16.29 -13.47 -2.29
CA LEU A 78 -15.88 -14.87 -2.18
C LEU A 78 -15.40 -15.22 -0.76
N GLY A 79 -14.59 -14.35 -0.15
CA GLY A 79 -14.16 -14.51 1.24
C GLY A 79 -15.33 -14.54 2.22
N GLN A 80 -16.25 -13.58 2.10
CA GLN A 80 -17.48 -13.52 2.90
C GLN A 80 -18.37 -14.77 2.70
N ALA A 81 -18.50 -15.26 1.47
CA ALA A 81 -19.26 -16.47 1.18
C ALA A 81 -18.63 -17.72 1.80
N LEU A 82 -17.31 -17.85 1.77
CA LEU A 82 -16.58 -18.94 2.42
C LEU A 82 -16.76 -18.93 3.94
N GLU A 83 -16.73 -17.76 4.57
CA GLU A 83 -17.02 -17.62 6.01
C GLU A 83 -18.45 -18.08 6.32
N LYS A 84 -19.46 -17.67 5.53
CA LYS A 84 -20.85 -18.12 5.69
C LYS A 84 -21.03 -19.63 5.54
N LEU A 85 -20.14 -20.30 4.80
CA LEU A 85 -20.09 -21.75 4.65
C LEU A 85 -19.26 -22.45 5.76
N GLY A 86 -18.87 -21.72 6.81
CA GLY A 86 -18.10 -22.23 7.94
C GLY A 86 -16.63 -22.51 7.60
N LYS A 87 -16.08 -21.93 6.53
CA LYS A 87 -14.66 -22.04 6.18
C LYS A 87 -13.89 -20.87 6.77
N LYS A 88 -12.75 -21.15 7.42
CA LYS A 88 -11.79 -20.12 7.80
C LYS A 88 -11.10 -19.59 6.55
N ALA A 89 -11.50 -18.41 6.08
CA ALA A 89 -10.98 -17.77 4.88
C ALA A 89 -10.51 -16.35 5.18
N VAL A 90 -9.41 -15.94 4.54
CA VAL A 90 -8.84 -14.60 4.62
C VAL A 90 -8.65 -14.09 3.21
N VAL A 91 -8.99 -12.82 2.99
CA VAL A 91 -8.74 -12.13 1.72
C VAL A 91 -7.45 -11.31 1.84
N VAL A 92 -6.62 -11.35 0.81
CA VAL A 92 -5.38 -10.56 0.73
C VAL A 92 -5.52 -9.63 -0.46
N LEU A 93 -5.39 -8.33 -0.19
CA LEU A 93 -5.54 -7.25 -1.17
C LEU A 93 -4.30 -6.35 -1.14
N ARG A 94 -4.19 -5.47 -2.14
CA ARG A 94 -3.16 -4.44 -2.18
C ARG A 94 -3.67 -3.17 -1.54
N GLU A 95 -2.81 -2.47 -0.82
CA GLU A 95 -3.04 -1.09 -0.42
C GLU A 95 -3.10 -0.20 -1.68
N PRO A 96 -4.11 0.66 -1.84
CA PRO A 96 -4.14 1.64 -2.91
C PRO A 96 -3.18 2.79 -2.63
N SER A 97 -2.59 3.32 -3.69
CA SER A 97 -1.81 4.55 -3.65
C SER A 97 -2.71 5.75 -3.29
N LEU A 98 -2.15 6.68 -2.51
CA LEU A 98 -2.83 7.87 -2.00
C LEU A 98 -3.09 8.88 -3.12
N GLY A 99 -2.12 9.09 -4.02
CA GLY A 99 -2.21 10.11 -5.09
C GLY A 99 -3.50 10.01 -5.94
N PRO A 100 -3.88 8.83 -6.46
CA PRO A 100 -5.12 8.60 -7.20
C PRO A 100 -6.41 9.03 -6.49
N CYS A 101 -6.47 8.95 -5.16
CA CYS A 101 -7.64 9.31 -4.36
C CYS A 101 -8.00 10.80 -4.47
N PHE A 102 -7.02 11.66 -4.78
CA PHE A 102 -7.21 13.09 -5.02
C PHE A 102 -7.29 13.45 -6.52
N GLY A 103 -7.35 12.44 -7.39
CA GLY A 103 -7.52 12.59 -8.83
C GLY A 103 -8.92 12.15 -9.27
N ILE A 104 -8.96 11.20 -10.20
CA ILE A 104 -10.19 10.69 -10.81
C ILE A 104 -10.66 9.39 -10.13
N LYS A 105 -9.75 8.65 -9.50
CA LYS A 105 -10.01 7.29 -9.03
C LYS A 105 -10.49 7.33 -7.59
N GLY A 106 -11.76 6.97 -7.37
CA GLY A 106 -12.30 6.72 -6.04
C GLY A 106 -11.67 5.50 -5.36
N GLY A 107 -12.00 5.30 -4.08
CA GLY A 107 -11.39 4.31 -3.21
C GLY A 107 -11.42 2.87 -3.72
N ALA A 108 -10.39 2.09 -3.41
CA ALA A 108 -10.14 0.77 -4.00
C ALA A 108 -10.45 -0.41 -3.06
N ALA A 109 -11.48 -0.30 -2.23
CA ALA A 109 -11.78 -1.26 -1.16
C ALA A 109 -12.93 -2.24 -1.47
N GLY A 110 -13.27 -2.47 -2.75
CA GLY A 110 -14.45 -3.26 -3.14
C GLY A 110 -15.62 -2.37 -3.55
N GLY A 111 -16.85 -2.88 -3.41
CA GLY A 111 -18.07 -2.15 -3.76
C GLY A 111 -19.35 -2.84 -3.27
N GLY A 112 -20.42 -2.07 -3.09
CA GLY A 112 -21.67 -2.51 -2.49
C GLY A 112 -21.47 -3.06 -1.09
N TYR A 113 -22.04 -4.24 -0.79
CA TYR A 113 -21.90 -4.92 0.50
C TYR A 113 -20.63 -5.79 0.63
N ALA A 114 -19.80 -5.82 -0.41
CA ALA A 114 -18.52 -6.52 -0.43
C ALA A 114 -17.37 -5.52 -0.41
N GLN A 115 -17.07 -5.03 0.79
CA GLN A 115 -16.06 -3.99 1.05
C GLN A 115 -15.08 -4.42 2.15
N VAL A 116 -13.88 -3.81 2.13
CA VAL A 116 -12.94 -3.81 3.26
C VAL A 116 -13.00 -2.44 3.95
N LEU A 117 -13.05 -2.46 5.28
CA LEU A 117 -13.18 -1.28 6.13
C LEU A 117 -12.05 -1.24 7.16
N PRO A 118 -11.68 -0.06 7.70
CA PRO A 118 -12.22 1.27 7.39
C PRO A 118 -11.72 1.83 6.05
N MET A 119 -12.66 2.23 5.17
CA MET A 119 -12.36 2.63 3.79
C MET A 119 -11.55 3.94 3.72
N GLU A 120 -11.82 4.88 4.63
CA GLU A 120 -11.13 6.18 4.69
C GLU A 120 -9.66 6.03 5.04
N ASP A 121 -9.34 5.21 6.04
CA ASP A 121 -7.94 4.94 6.41
C ASP A 121 -7.20 4.22 5.28
N LEU A 122 -7.85 3.22 4.67
CA LEU A 122 -7.26 2.39 3.62
C LEU A 122 -6.90 3.19 2.36
N ASN A 123 -7.64 4.26 2.04
CA ASN A 123 -7.38 5.10 0.86
C ASN A 123 -6.43 6.27 1.13
N LEU A 124 -6.04 6.50 2.39
CA LEU A 124 -5.19 7.61 2.78
C LEU A 124 -3.86 7.10 3.30
N HIS A 125 -3.58 7.25 4.59
CA HIS A 125 -2.27 6.93 5.17
C HIS A 125 -2.18 5.49 5.69
N PHE A 126 -3.33 4.80 5.81
CA PHE A 126 -3.48 3.46 6.35
C PHE A 126 -2.59 3.20 7.59
N THR A 127 -1.56 2.38 7.47
CA THR A 127 -0.57 2.11 8.55
C THR A 127 0.79 2.77 8.31
N GLY A 128 0.92 3.59 7.27
CA GLY A 128 2.11 4.35 6.91
C GLY A 128 3.10 3.61 6.02
N ASP A 129 2.70 2.49 5.41
CA ASP A 129 3.60 1.59 4.69
C ASP A 129 4.20 2.30 3.46
N PHE A 130 3.38 3.02 2.70
CA PHE A 130 3.85 3.80 1.54
C PHE A 130 4.72 4.99 1.94
N HIS A 131 4.52 5.58 3.13
CA HIS A 131 5.44 6.59 3.67
C HIS A 131 6.80 5.98 4.01
N GLY A 132 6.81 4.77 4.57
CA GLY A 132 8.03 4.01 4.83
C GLY A 132 8.80 3.70 3.54
N ILE A 133 8.10 3.22 2.51
CA ILE A 133 8.69 2.95 1.18
C ILE A 133 9.24 4.24 0.56
N THR A 134 8.46 5.33 0.60
CA THR A 134 8.88 6.63 0.06
C THR A 134 10.14 7.15 0.74
N SER A 135 10.19 7.05 2.08
CA SER A 135 11.35 7.47 2.87
C SER A 135 12.59 6.64 2.54
N ALA A 136 12.46 5.31 2.45
CA ALA A 136 13.57 4.43 2.10
C ALA A 136 14.10 4.71 0.67
N ASN A 137 13.21 4.87 -0.30
CA ASN A 137 13.59 5.16 -1.68
C ASN A 137 14.35 6.48 -1.81
N ASN A 138 13.83 7.53 -1.18
CA ASN A 138 14.39 8.87 -1.26
C ASN A 138 15.66 9.03 -0.40
N LEU A 139 15.80 8.25 0.68
CA LEU A 139 17.06 8.15 1.42
C LEU A 139 18.19 7.63 0.51
N LEU A 140 17.95 6.58 -0.28
CA LEU A 140 18.95 6.08 -1.22
C LEU A 140 19.32 7.12 -2.28
N ALA A 141 18.33 7.83 -2.82
CA ALA A 141 18.59 8.93 -3.77
C ALA A 141 19.42 10.06 -3.12
N ALA A 142 19.14 10.41 -1.87
CA ALA A 142 19.90 11.42 -1.13
C ALA A 142 21.34 10.98 -0.84
N LEU A 143 21.54 9.71 -0.44
CA LEU A 143 22.86 9.15 -0.21
C LEU A 143 23.69 9.09 -1.51
N LEU A 144 23.05 8.79 -2.64
CA LEU A 144 23.69 8.80 -3.96
C LEU A 144 24.21 10.20 -4.30
N ASP A 145 23.37 11.23 -4.20
CA ASP A 145 23.80 12.60 -4.50
C ASP A 145 24.85 13.11 -3.50
N ASN A 146 24.74 12.73 -2.22
CA ASN A 146 25.76 13.02 -1.22
C ASN A 146 27.10 12.35 -1.54
N HIS A 147 27.10 11.08 -1.97
CA HIS A 147 28.33 10.38 -2.36
C HIS A 147 29.06 11.11 -3.49
N ILE A 148 28.30 11.59 -4.48
CA ILE A 148 28.86 12.38 -5.59
C ILE A 148 29.42 13.71 -5.06
N GLN A 149 28.69 14.39 -4.16
CA GLN A 149 29.13 15.63 -3.52
C GLN A 149 30.46 15.47 -2.74
N GLN A 150 30.63 14.37 -2.03
CA GLN A 150 31.77 14.14 -1.13
C GLN A 150 33.03 13.61 -1.82
N GLY A 151 33.09 13.65 -3.15
CA GLY A 151 34.28 13.29 -3.92
C GLY A 151 34.07 12.18 -4.94
N ASN A 152 32.86 11.59 -4.99
CA ASN A 152 32.47 10.62 -6.01
C ASN A 152 33.50 9.48 -6.22
N GLU A 153 33.97 8.85 -5.14
CA GLU A 153 35.02 7.81 -5.18
C GLU A 153 34.64 6.59 -6.04
N LEU A 154 33.35 6.43 -6.34
CA LEU A 154 32.82 5.35 -7.19
C LEU A 154 32.71 5.76 -8.67
N GLU A 155 33.15 6.96 -9.02
CA GLU A 155 33.17 7.51 -10.38
C GLU A 155 31.79 7.43 -11.07
N ILE A 156 30.72 7.71 -10.32
CA ILE A 156 29.34 7.64 -10.83
C ILE A 156 29.15 8.70 -11.91
N ASP A 157 28.79 8.25 -13.11
CA ASP A 157 28.35 9.12 -14.20
C ASP A 157 26.90 9.58 -13.94
N THR A 158 26.73 10.86 -13.63
CA THR A 158 25.42 11.45 -13.28
C THR A 158 24.35 11.28 -14.37
N ARG A 159 24.76 11.07 -15.63
CA ARG A 159 23.86 10.88 -16.77
C ARG A 159 23.32 9.46 -16.88
N LYS A 160 23.89 8.52 -16.13
CA LYS A 160 23.55 7.09 -16.17
C LYS A 160 22.86 6.61 -14.90
N ILE A 161 22.51 7.52 -13.99
CA ILE A 161 21.74 7.19 -12.79
C ILE A 161 20.33 6.76 -13.22
N VAL A 162 20.00 5.50 -12.95
CA VAL A 162 18.68 4.93 -13.22
C VAL A 162 17.74 4.97 -12.01
N TRP A 163 18.31 5.17 -10.81
CA TRP A 163 17.53 5.29 -9.58
C TRP A 163 16.81 6.63 -9.55
N LYS A 164 15.51 6.59 -9.29
CA LYS A 164 14.63 7.76 -9.32
C LYS A 164 14.10 8.04 -7.92
N ARG A 165 13.79 9.30 -7.67
CA ARG A 165 13.02 9.66 -6.46
C ARG A 165 11.57 9.20 -6.62
N CYS A 166 10.83 9.12 -5.54
CA CYS A 166 9.41 8.78 -5.60
C CYS A 166 8.57 9.68 -4.69
N LEU A 167 7.30 9.81 -5.04
CA LEU A 167 6.31 10.50 -4.27
C LEU A 167 4.94 9.89 -4.57
N ASP A 168 4.20 9.51 -3.54
CA ASP A 168 2.85 8.96 -3.69
C ASP A 168 1.80 10.06 -3.95
N MET A 169 2.00 10.80 -5.04
CA MET A 169 1.16 11.91 -5.50
C MET A 169 1.08 11.90 -7.02
N ASN A 170 -0.08 12.29 -7.55
CA ASN A 170 -0.27 12.48 -8.99
C ASN A 170 0.33 13.81 -9.47
N ASP A 171 1.64 13.96 -9.36
CA ASP A 171 2.36 15.16 -9.78
C ASP A 171 3.08 14.94 -11.12
N ARG A 172 2.49 15.45 -12.20
CA ARG A 172 3.08 15.34 -13.55
C ARG A 172 4.29 16.25 -13.77
N VAL A 173 4.46 17.29 -12.96
CA VAL A 173 5.53 18.29 -13.14
C VAL A 173 6.87 17.71 -12.73
N LEU A 174 6.89 16.77 -11.78
CA LEU A 174 8.09 16.08 -11.31
C LEU A 174 8.59 14.97 -12.26
N ARG A 175 7.95 14.76 -13.42
CA ARG A 175 8.34 13.72 -14.37
C ARG A 175 9.70 13.93 -14.99
N ASN A 176 10.10 15.18 -15.25
CA ASN A 176 11.40 15.51 -15.82
C ASN A 176 11.87 16.81 -15.15
N ILE A 177 12.90 16.71 -14.32
CA ILE A 177 13.42 17.84 -13.55
C ILE A 177 14.95 17.88 -13.65
N VAL A 178 15.51 19.00 -13.24
CA VAL A 178 16.95 19.17 -13.02
C VAL A 178 17.17 19.49 -11.54
N VAL A 179 18.07 18.74 -10.89
CA VAL A 179 18.41 18.88 -9.47
C VAL A 179 19.86 19.31 -9.28
N GLY A 180 20.25 19.67 -8.05
CA GLY A 180 21.63 20.10 -7.73
C GLY A 180 21.98 21.47 -8.33
N MET A 181 20.98 22.35 -8.50
CA MET A 181 21.19 23.75 -8.87
C MET A 181 21.56 24.58 -7.65
N GLY A 182 22.36 25.63 -7.84
CA GLY A 182 22.70 26.59 -6.78
C GLY A 182 24.21 26.78 -6.63
N ASN A 183 24.65 26.90 -5.39
CA ASN A 183 26.04 27.05 -5.00
C ASN A 183 26.80 25.72 -5.09
N PRO A 184 28.15 25.73 -5.07
CA PRO A 184 28.95 24.51 -5.07
C PRO A 184 28.65 23.49 -3.95
N GLY A 185 27.97 23.92 -2.87
CA GLY A 185 27.53 23.06 -1.77
C GLY A 185 26.14 22.44 -1.95
N ASP A 186 25.37 22.85 -2.97
CA ASP A 186 23.96 22.45 -3.15
C ASP A 186 23.81 21.18 -4.00
N GLY A 187 24.92 20.58 -4.42
CA GLY A 187 24.98 19.34 -5.21
C GLY A 187 25.49 19.54 -6.63
N PHE A 188 25.44 18.46 -7.42
CA PHE A 188 25.82 18.45 -8.83
C PHE A 188 24.59 18.50 -9.74
N LEU A 189 24.68 19.33 -10.78
CA LEU A 189 23.62 19.48 -11.76
C LEU A 189 23.39 18.17 -12.53
N ARG A 190 22.16 17.64 -12.48
CA ARG A 190 21.77 16.46 -13.28
C ARG A 190 20.27 16.39 -13.54
N GLU A 191 19.89 15.64 -14.57
CA GLU A 191 18.51 15.25 -14.82
C GLU A 191 18.04 14.23 -13.75
N GLU A 192 16.78 14.34 -13.38
CA GLU A 192 16.12 13.48 -12.39
C GLU A 192 14.62 13.33 -12.71
N HIS A 193 14.02 12.30 -12.16
CA HIS A 193 12.60 11.98 -12.31
C HIS A 193 12.00 11.53 -10.98
N PHE A 194 10.70 11.80 -10.78
CA PHE A 194 9.91 11.17 -9.74
C PHE A 194 9.00 10.09 -10.31
N THR A 195 8.83 8.99 -9.57
CA THR A 195 7.86 7.93 -9.85
C THR A 195 6.81 7.83 -8.73
N ILE A 196 5.63 7.33 -9.09
CA ILE A 196 4.59 6.91 -8.14
C ILE A 196 4.59 5.38 -8.03
#